data_AF-T1BPG3-F1
#
_entry.id   AF-T1BPG3-F1
#
_cell.length_a   1.000
_cell.length_b   1.000
_cell.length_c   1.000
_cell.angle_alpha   90.00
_cell.angle_beta   90.00
_cell.angle_gamma   90.00
#
_symmetry.space_group_name_H-M   'P 1'
#
loop_
_entity.id
_entity.type
_entity.pdbx_description
1 polymer ?
#
loop_
_entity_poly.entity_id
_entity_poly.type
_entity_poly.pdbx_seq_one_letter_code
_entity_poly.pdbx_strand_id
1 'polypeptide(L)'
;MQRQILALLDELRQRFNTAIVFITHDLGVIAEIADRVIVMYGGRVMEQADVHTLFADYRHPYTEGLLRSVPRPDVTSHGALATIAGNPPDLAHLPAGCPFAPRCVYREPRCDTQMPDLLDVGPDHWRACHHVGALGNCRPWHERAARAAAARCR
;
A
#
# COMPACT_ATOMS: atom_id res chain seq x y z
N MET A 1 -1.01 -16.75 16.85
CA MET A 1 -1.78 -16.03 17.88
C MET A 1 -2.63 -14.87 17.34
N GLN A 2 -2.32 -14.26 16.19
CA GLN A 2 -2.98 -13.03 15.70
C GLN A 2 -4.42 -13.20 15.19
N ARG A 3 -4.77 -14.36 14.59
CA ARG A 3 -6.09 -14.59 13.94
C ARG A 3 -7.30 -14.54 14.88
N GLN A 4 -7.16 -14.91 16.14
CA GLN A 4 -8.30 -14.95 17.07
C GLN A 4 -8.83 -13.55 17.41
N ILE A 5 -7.94 -12.56 17.49
CA ILE A 5 -8.33 -11.16 17.74
C ILE A 5 -8.97 -10.56 16.48
N LEU A 6 -8.44 -10.88 15.30
CA LEU A 6 -8.99 -10.37 14.04
C LEU A 6 -10.40 -10.92 13.74
N ALA A 7 -10.62 -12.21 14.00
CA ALA A 7 -11.94 -12.83 13.86
C ALA A 7 -12.96 -12.20 14.83
N LEU A 8 -12.54 -11.93 16.07
CA LEU A 8 -13.39 -11.24 17.04
C LEU A 8 -13.73 -9.82 16.59
N LEU A 9 -12.77 -9.07 16.04
CA LEU A 9 -13.02 -7.71 15.55
C LEU A 9 -14.01 -7.70 14.37
N ASP A 10 -13.94 -8.67 13.47
CA ASP A 10 -14.91 -8.79 12.36
C ASP A 10 -16.30 -9.21 12.86
N GLU A 11 -16.38 -10.11 13.85
CA GLU A 11 -17.66 -10.46 14.50
C GLU A 11 -18.29 -9.24 15.19
N LEU A 12 -17.50 -8.44 15.91
CA LEU A 12 -17.97 -7.22 16.56
C LEU A 12 -18.43 -6.18 15.54
N ARG A 13 -17.71 -6.00 14.43
CA ARG A 13 -18.09 -5.13 13.32
C ARG A 13 -19.48 -5.49 12.79
N GLN A 14 -19.68 -6.77 12.47
CA GLN A 14 -20.93 -7.28 11.90
C GLN A 14 -22.09 -7.19 12.90
N ARG A 15 -21.85 -7.53 14.16
CA ARG A 15 -22.88 -7.58 15.20
C ARG A 15 -23.37 -6.19 15.63
N PHE A 16 -22.47 -5.20 15.68
CA PHE A 16 -22.79 -3.87 16.19
C PHE A 16 -22.91 -2.79 15.09
N ASN A 17 -22.73 -3.16 13.82
CA ASN A 17 -22.74 -2.24 12.68
C ASN A 17 -21.81 -1.03 12.89
N THR A 18 -20.61 -1.29 13.39
CA THR A 18 -19.61 -0.27 13.73
C THR A 18 -18.55 -0.15 12.64
N ALA A 19 -18.08 1.06 12.39
CA ALA A 19 -16.88 1.26 11.58
C ALA A 19 -15.62 1.03 12.43
N ILE A 20 -14.67 0.26 11.89
CA ILE A 20 -13.38 -0.01 12.54
C ILE A 20 -12.28 0.63 11.70
N VAL A 21 -11.46 1.46 12.33
CA VAL A 21 -10.20 1.97 11.75
C VAL A 21 -9.05 1.20 12.39
N PHE A 22 -8.31 0.47 11.57
CA PHE A 22 -7.17 -0.32 12.01
C PHE A 22 -5.86 0.28 11.49
N ILE A 23 -4.89 0.49 12.37
CA ILE A 23 -3.58 1.08 12.04
C ILE A 23 -2.51 0.01 12.26
N THR A 24 -1.84 -0.40 11.19
CA THR A 24 -0.75 -1.38 11.22
C THR A 24 0.28 -1.10 10.13
N HIS A 25 1.48 -1.64 10.30
CA HIS A 25 2.55 -1.64 9.29
C HIS A 25 2.57 -2.95 8.48
N ASP A 26 1.79 -3.96 8.88
CA ASP A 26 1.75 -5.27 8.25
C ASP A 26 0.61 -5.34 7.22
N LEU A 27 0.98 -5.23 5.94
CA LEU A 27 0.03 -5.38 4.83
C LEU A 27 -0.54 -6.79 4.72
N GLY A 28 0.16 -7.84 5.18
CA GLY A 28 -0.35 -9.20 5.17
C GLY A 28 -1.59 -9.37 6.05
N VAL A 29 -1.63 -8.68 7.20
CA VAL A 29 -2.82 -8.63 8.06
C VAL A 29 -3.95 -7.83 7.40
N ILE A 30 -3.62 -6.69 6.78
CA ILE A 30 -4.60 -5.84 6.09
C ILE A 30 -5.32 -6.58 4.96
N ALA A 31 -4.60 -7.44 4.23
CA ALA A 31 -5.16 -8.28 3.16
C ALA A 31 -6.27 -9.24 3.61
N GLU A 32 -6.34 -9.57 4.92
CA GLU A 32 -7.36 -10.46 5.46
C GLU A 32 -8.61 -9.71 5.98
N ILE A 33 -8.49 -8.46 6.40
CA ILE A 33 -9.52 -7.81 7.25
C ILE A 33 -10.07 -6.47 6.72
N ALA A 34 -9.34 -5.77 5.85
CA ALA A 34 -9.69 -4.41 5.47
C ALA A 34 -10.50 -4.38 4.17
N ASP A 35 -11.53 -3.54 4.11
CA ASP A 35 -12.25 -3.23 2.87
C ASP A 35 -11.49 -2.16 2.06
N ARG A 36 -11.01 -1.11 2.75
CA ARG A 36 -10.25 0.01 2.19
C ARG A 36 -8.93 0.18 2.92
N VAL A 37 -7.90 0.56 2.18
CA VAL A 37 -6.54 0.75 2.70
C VAL A 37 -6.07 2.16 2.39
N ILE A 38 -5.48 2.81 3.39
CA ILE A 38 -4.84 4.11 3.26
C ILE A 38 -3.36 3.92 3.62
N VAL A 39 -2.48 4.10 2.64
CA VAL A 39 -1.04 4.04 2.83
C VAL A 39 -0.55 5.46 3.14
N MET A 40 0.10 5.62 4.29
CA MET A 40 0.63 6.90 4.74
C MET A 40 2.14 6.89 4.81
N TYR A 41 2.78 8.02 4.52
CA TYR A 41 4.21 8.22 4.72
C TYR A 41 4.50 9.68 5.07
N GLY A 42 5.40 9.93 6.03
CA GLY A 42 5.73 11.30 6.44
C GLY A 42 4.51 12.13 6.87
N GLY A 43 3.50 11.50 7.49
CA GLY A 43 2.25 12.17 7.90
C GLY A 43 1.28 12.52 6.76
N ARG A 44 1.51 12.04 5.53
CA ARG A 44 0.65 12.29 4.36
C ARG A 44 0.08 10.99 3.79
N VAL A 45 -1.11 11.07 3.20
CA VAL A 45 -1.70 9.97 2.41
C VAL A 45 -0.95 9.89 1.09
N MET A 46 -0.33 8.74 0.82
CA MET A 46 0.41 8.49 -0.42
C MET A 46 -0.41 7.70 -1.42
N GLU A 47 -1.25 6.79 -0.93
CA GLU A 47 -2.10 5.96 -1.76
C GLU A 47 -3.32 5.50 -0.98
N GLN A 48 -4.47 5.41 -1.63
CA GLN A 48 -5.70 4.89 -1.06
C GLN A 48 -6.46 4.09 -2.12
N ALA A 49 -6.90 2.88 -1.78
CA ALA A 49 -7.73 2.06 -2.65
C ALA A 49 -8.48 1.01 -1.83
N ASP A 50 -9.42 0.30 -2.45
CA ASP A 50 -9.88 -0.97 -1.89
C ASP A 50 -8.73 -1.99 -1.80
N VAL A 51 -8.84 -2.94 -0.88
CA VAL A 51 -7.78 -3.92 -0.62
C VAL A 51 -7.42 -4.75 -1.85
N HIS A 52 -8.36 -5.00 -2.77
CA HIS A 52 -8.06 -5.79 -3.96
C HIS A 52 -7.29 -4.97 -4.99
N THR A 53 -7.72 -3.74 -5.25
CA THR A 53 -7.05 -2.83 -6.18
C THR A 53 -5.65 -2.48 -5.68
N LEU A 54 -5.45 -2.20 -4.38
CA LEU A 54 -4.13 -1.88 -3.85
C LEU A 54 -3.11 -3.01 -4.07
N PHE A 55 -3.52 -4.27 -3.88
CA PHE A 55 -2.64 -5.43 -4.05
C PHE A 55 -2.50 -5.88 -5.51
N ALA A 56 -3.39 -5.44 -6.40
CA ALA A 56 -3.43 -5.83 -7.81
C ALA A 56 -2.93 -4.75 -8.79
N ASP A 57 -2.96 -3.47 -8.43
CA ASP A 57 -2.55 -2.37 -9.29
C ASP A 57 -2.02 -1.18 -8.49
N TYR A 58 -1.11 -1.40 -7.53
CA TYR A 58 -0.51 -0.30 -6.76
C TYR A 58 0.13 0.76 -7.66
N ARG A 59 -0.04 2.04 -7.28
CA ARG A 59 0.38 3.20 -8.07
C ARG A 59 1.35 4.13 -7.35
N HIS A 60 1.75 3.83 -6.11
CA HIS A 60 2.79 4.57 -5.41
C HIS A 60 4.07 3.72 -5.16
N PRO A 61 5.28 4.22 -5.47
CA PRO A 61 6.53 3.47 -5.27
C PRO A 61 6.79 3.02 -3.83
N TYR A 62 6.26 3.76 -2.86
CA TYR A 62 6.30 3.32 -1.45
C TYR A 62 5.45 2.07 -1.21
N THR A 63 4.23 2.00 -1.78
CA THR A 63 3.35 0.83 -1.71
C THR A 63 3.99 -0.37 -2.41
N GLU A 64 4.67 -0.16 -3.54
CA GLU A 64 5.48 -1.19 -4.19
C GLU A 64 6.52 -1.76 -3.21
N GLY A 65 7.29 -0.89 -2.56
CA GLY A 65 8.31 -1.29 -1.58
C GLY A 65 7.71 -2.05 -0.40
N LEU A 66 6.57 -1.59 0.13
CA LEU A 66 5.87 -2.26 1.22
C LEU A 66 5.42 -3.66 0.80
N LEU A 67 4.74 -3.80 -0.34
CA LEU A 67 4.31 -5.09 -0.84
C LEU A 67 5.52 -6.00 -1.07
N ARG A 68 6.59 -5.54 -1.69
CA ARG A 68 7.82 -6.34 -1.88
C ARG A 68 8.48 -6.81 -0.57
N SER A 69 8.20 -6.15 0.55
CA SER A 69 8.73 -6.49 1.87
C SER A 69 7.90 -7.54 2.61
N VAL A 70 6.70 -7.90 2.11
CA VAL A 70 5.82 -8.86 2.77
C VAL A 70 6.14 -10.29 2.29
N PRO A 71 6.15 -11.30 3.19
CA PRO A 71 6.31 -12.69 2.80
C PRO A 71 5.15 -13.14 1.90
N ARG A 72 5.46 -13.69 0.74
CA ARG A 72 4.46 -14.23 -0.18
C ARG A 72 4.12 -15.68 0.16
N PRO A 73 2.84 -16.04 0.39
CA PRO A 73 2.47 -17.42 0.72
C PRO A 73 2.64 -18.39 -0.45
N ASP A 74 2.65 -17.91 -1.70
CA ASP A 74 2.83 -18.69 -2.94
C ASP A 74 4.30 -18.90 -3.32
N VAL A 75 5.24 -18.23 -2.64
CA VAL A 75 6.66 -18.28 -2.98
C VAL A 75 7.41 -19.07 -1.90
N THR A 76 7.81 -20.30 -2.22
CA THR A 76 8.67 -21.16 -1.38
C THR A 76 10.13 -20.70 -1.29
N SER A 77 10.45 -19.50 -1.81
CA SER A 77 11.81 -18.98 -1.82
C SER A 77 12.15 -18.37 -0.47
N HIS A 78 13.12 -18.97 0.22
CA HIS A 78 13.81 -18.41 1.40
C HIS A 78 14.78 -17.26 1.04
N GLY A 79 14.53 -16.54 -0.05
CA GLY A 79 15.34 -15.38 -0.46
C GLY A 79 15.15 -14.21 0.52
N ALA A 80 16.18 -13.37 0.65
CA ALA A 80 16.10 -12.16 1.47
C ALA A 80 14.95 -11.27 0.99
N LEU A 81 14.05 -10.90 1.90
CA LEU A 81 12.97 -9.96 1.61
C LEU A 81 13.58 -8.63 1.14
N ALA A 82 13.01 -8.05 0.08
CA ALA A 82 13.47 -6.76 -0.41
C ALA A 82 13.15 -5.70 0.64
N THR A 83 14.18 -5.03 1.17
CA THR A 83 14.00 -3.92 2.10
C THR A 83 13.97 -2.60 1.34
N ILE A 84 13.16 -1.65 1.80
CA ILE A 84 13.18 -0.29 1.26
C ILE A 84 14.45 0.39 1.77
N ALA A 85 15.39 0.69 0.88
CA ALA A 85 16.67 1.30 1.23
C ALA A 85 16.53 2.67 1.93
N GLY A 86 17.46 3.00 2.82
CA GLY A 86 17.52 4.29 3.53
C GLY A 86 16.63 4.37 4.78
N ASN A 87 16.71 5.52 5.46
CA ASN A 87 15.97 5.80 6.70
C ASN A 87 14.67 6.58 6.43
N PRO A 88 13.63 6.45 7.27
CA PRO A 88 12.47 7.33 7.25
C PRO A 88 12.87 8.82 7.38
N PRO A 89 12.10 9.75 6.79
CA PRO A 89 12.36 11.17 6.92
C PRO A 89 12.21 11.60 8.38
N ASP A 90 12.96 12.64 8.75
CA ASP A 90 12.70 13.37 9.99
C ASP A 90 11.35 14.09 9.87
N LEU A 91 10.39 13.74 10.73
CA LEU A 91 9.07 14.36 10.74
C LEU A 91 9.11 15.82 11.22
N ALA A 92 10.15 16.23 11.95
CA ALA A 92 10.36 17.63 12.33
C ALA A 92 10.87 18.49 11.15
N HIS A 93 11.49 17.85 10.16
CA HIS A 93 12.11 18.52 9.01
C HIS A 93 11.74 17.80 7.70
N LEU A 94 10.45 17.80 7.37
CA LEU A 94 9.98 17.23 6.12
C LEU A 94 10.48 18.05 4.91
N PRO A 95 10.85 17.39 3.80
CA PRO A 95 11.22 18.09 2.58
C PRO A 95 10.02 18.87 2.00
N ALA A 96 10.31 19.90 1.21
CA ALA A 96 9.27 20.72 0.55
C ALA A 96 8.46 19.92 -0.49
N GLY A 97 9.11 18.95 -1.15
CA GLY A 97 8.49 18.05 -2.10
C GLY A 97 7.96 16.74 -1.49
N CYS A 98 7.98 15.67 -2.27
CA CYS A 98 7.57 14.35 -1.83
C CYS A 98 8.51 13.82 -0.73
N PRO A 99 7.99 13.44 0.45
CA PRO A 99 8.82 12.93 1.55
C PRO A 99 9.47 11.58 1.23
N PHE A 100 8.93 10.83 0.26
CA PHE A 100 9.49 9.57 -0.20
C PHE A 100 10.57 9.75 -1.28
N ALA A 101 10.78 10.96 -1.82
CA ALA A 101 11.74 11.23 -2.89
C ALA A 101 13.16 10.67 -2.63
N PRO A 102 13.75 10.77 -1.43
CA PRO A 102 15.11 10.25 -1.17
C PRO A 102 15.25 8.73 -1.33
N ARG A 103 14.14 7.99 -1.27
CA ARG A 103 14.09 6.52 -1.30
C ARG A 103 13.38 5.99 -2.55
N CYS A 104 12.89 6.89 -3.42
CA CYS A 104 12.08 6.54 -4.57
C CYS A 104 12.96 6.21 -5.79
N VAL A 105 12.79 5.02 -6.36
CA VAL A 105 13.47 4.61 -7.60
C VAL A 105 12.93 5.37 -8.82
N TYR A 106 11.69 5.86 -8.75
CA TYR A 106 11.01 6.61 -9.81
C TYR A 106 11.02 8.13 -9.54
N ARG A 107 12.00 8.63 -8.77
CA ARG A 107 12.10 10.04 -8.42
C ARG A 107 12.25 10.89 -9.68
N GLU A 108 11.43 11.93 -9.80
CA GLU A 108 11.55 12.97 -10.83
C GLU A 108 12.06 14.27 -10.19
N PRO A 109 12.65 15.20 -10.98
CA PRO A 109 13.16 16.47 -10.44
C PRO A 109 12.11 17.28 -9.65
N ARG A 110 10.84 17.27 -10.09
CA ARG A 110 9.72 17.93 -9.39
C ARG A 110 9.39 17.31 -8.02
N CYS A 111 9.80 16.07 -7.75
CA CYS A 111 9.57 15.44 -6.45
C CYS A 111 10.33 16.13 -5.31
N ASP A 112 11.35 16.94 -5.61
CA ASP A 112 12.16 17.61 -4.59
C ASP A 112 11.56 18.92 -4.11
N THR A 113 10.81 19.58 -4.98
CA THR A 113 10.31 20.94 -4.77
C THR A 113 8.79 21.01 -4.69
N GLN A 114 8.08 20.02 -5.21
CA GLN A 114 6.62 20.00 -5.26
C GLN A 114 6.06 18.72 -4.66
N MET A 115 5.21 18.87 -3.64
CA MET A 115 4.40 17.77 -3.13
C MET A 115 3.36 17.39 -4.19
N PRO A 116 3.25 16.10 -4.59
CA PRO A 116 2.19 15.68 -5.49
C PRO A 116 0.81 15.79 -4.82
N ASP A 117 -0.18 16.23 -5.58
CA ASP A 117 -1.57 16.22 -5.16
C ASP A 117 -2.10 14.78 -5.06
N LEU A 118 -3.08 14.57 -4.18
CA LEU A 118 -3.80 13.31 -4.10
C LEU A 118 -4.81 13.25 -5.25
N LEU A 119 -4.47 12.51 -6.31
CA LEU A 119 -5.26 12.42 -7.54
C LEU A 119 -6.01 11.08 -7.62
N ASP A 120 -7.25 11.13 -8.08
CA ASP A 120 -8.04 9.96 -8.47
C ASP A 120 -7.49 9.37 -9.79
N VAL A 121 -7.20 8.08 -9.79
CA VAL A 121 -6.58 7.33 -10.89
C VAL A 121 -7.37 6.10 -11.31
N GLY A 122 -8.58 5.93 -10.77
CA GLY A 122 -9.40 4.74 -11.02
C GLY A 122 -10.51 4.57 -9.96
N PRO A 123 -11.35 3.54 -10.06
CA PRO A 123 -12.52 3.38 -9.19
C PRO A 123 -12.14 3.35 -7.69
N ASP A 124 -12.35 4.48 -7.00
CA ASP A 124 -11.93 4.76 -5.61
C ASP A 124 -10.43 4.51 -5.34
N HIS A 125 -9.58 4.78 -6.33
CA HIS A 125 -8.12 4.66 -6.22
C HIS A 125 -7.47 6.03 -6.33
N TRP A 126 -6.85 6.47 -5.23
CA TRP A 126 -6.17 7.75 -5.13
C TRP A 126 -4.67 7.55 -4.92
N ARG A 127 -3.84 8.41 -5.51
CA ARG A 127 -2.39 8.43 -5.30
C ARG A 127 -1.83 9.84 -5.24
N ALA A 128 -0.84 10.05 -4.38
CA ALA A 128 -0.03 11.27 -4.35
C ALA A 128 1.36 10.98 -4.94
N CYS A 129 1.45 10.89 -6.27
CA CYS A 129 2.71 10.63 -6.97
C CYS A 129 2.79 11.39 -8.30
N HIS A 130 3.95 11.97 -8.59
CA HIS A 130 4.23 12.59 -9.90
C HIS A 130 4.44 11.56 -11.01
N HIS A 131 4.83 10.33 -10.66
CA HIS A 131 5.00 9.25 -11.62
C HIS A 131 3.65 8.73 -12.11
N VAL A 132 3.48 8.65 -13.45
CA VAL A 132 2.20 8.28 -14.10
C VAL A 132 2.23 6.87 -14.73
N GLY A 133 3.38 6.18 -14.69
CA GLY A 133 3.55 4.83 -15.24
C GLY A 133 3.03 3.70 -14.36
N ALA A 134 2.98 2.49 -14.94
CA ALA A 134 2.79 1.26 -14.17
C ALA A 134 4.04 0.98 -13.33
N LEU A 135 3.83 0.58 -12.07
CA LEU A 135 4.89 0.23 -11.14
C LEU A 135 5.05 -1.29 -11.08
N GLY A 136 6.22 -1.80 -11.44
CA GLY A 136 6.52 -3.23 -11.39
C GLY A 136 5.49 -4.12 -12.11
N ASN A 137 5.74 -5.42 -12.12
CA ASN A 137 4.81 -6.42 -12.64
C ASN A 137 3.96 -6.94 -11.46
N CYS A 138 2.67 -6.63 -11.51
CA CYS A 138 1.76 -7.09 -10.48
C CYS A 138 1.53 -8.60 -10.59
N ARG A 139 1.83 -9.32 -9.51
CA ARG A 139 1.48 -10.73 -9.35
C ARG A 139 0.48 -10.82 -8.21
N PRO A 140 -0.67 -11.49 -8.40
CA PRO A 140 -1.73 -11.53 -7.42
C PRO A 140 -1.24 -12.15 -6.10
N TRP A 141 -1.47 -11.44 -4.99
CA TRP A 141 -0.95 -11.79 -3.67
C TRP A 141 -1.76 -12.85 -2.91
N HIS A 142 -3.01 -13.13 -3.30
CA HIS A 142 -3.90 -14.14 -2.68
C HIS A 142 -5.06 -14.48 -3.62
N GLU A 143 -5.76 -15.60 -3.42
CA GLU A 143 -6.94 -16.01 -4.23
C GLU A 143 -8.06 -14.96 -4.29
N ARG A 144 -8.31 -14.22 -3.19
CA ARG A 144 -9.29 -13.11 -3.18
C ARG A 144 -8.84 -11.94 -4.07
N ALA A 145 -7.57 -11.56 -4.01
CA ALA A 145 -6.98 -10.55 -4.89
C ALA A 145 -6.88 -11.06 -6.35
N ALA A 146 -6.66 -12.36 -6.56
CA ALA A 146 -6.58 -12.99 -7.87
C ALA A 146 -7.93 -12.94 -8.61
N ARG A 147 -9.06 -13.13 -7.91
CA ARG A 147 -10.40 -12.98 -8.51
C ARG A 147 -10.68 -11.56 -9.01
N ALA A 148 -10.12 -10.54 -8.36
CA ALA A 148 -10.24 -9.13 -8.80
C ALA A 148 -9.21 -8.76 -9.88
N ALA A 149 -7.98 -9.27 -9.79
CA ALA A 149 -6.91 -9.03 -10.77
C ALA A 149 -7.18 -9.70 -12.12
N ALA A 150 -7.81 -10.88 -12.13
CA ALA A 150 -8.18 -11.61 -13.35
C ALA A 150 -9.13 -10.82 -14.28
N ALA A 151 -9.82 -9.80 -13.76
CA ALA A 151 -10.71 -8.94 -14.56
C ALA A 151 -9.98 -7.81 -15.30
N ARG A 152 -8.72 -7.47 -14.95
CA ARG A 152 -8.05 -6.25 -15.44
C ARG A 152 -6.63 -6.46 -16.04
N CYS A 153 -6.08 -7.66 -15.99
CA CYS A 153 -4.83 -8.02 -16.68
C CYS A 153 -5.08 -8.63 -18.08
N ARG A 154 -5.73 -7.88 -18.98
CA ARG A 154 -5.71 -8.16 -20.43
C ARG A 154 -5.11 -6.97 -21.17
#